data_AF-A0AAP2GK64-F1
#
_entry.id   AF-A0AAP2GK64-F1
#
_cell.length_a   1.000
_cell.length_b   1.000
_cell.length_c   1.000
_cell.angle_alpha   90.00
_cell.angle_beta   90.00
_cell.angle_gamma   90.00
#
_symmetry.space_group_name_H-M   'P 1'
#
loop_
_entity.id
_entity.type
_entity.pdbx_description
1 polymer ?
#
loop_
_entity_poly.entity_id
_entity_poly.type
_entity_poly.pdbx_seq_one_letter_code
_entity_poly.pdbx_strand_id
1 'polypeptide(L)'
;MTRVFFVLTLMLTCWSVDAQSLRKAMDGYFDMVRSGKSTRIPSDILQAKKTEEVLALLPAYAADTMPVVRAQAYGVAKAVGLEAASTSLRQKAVRLLVAGCRDAHKGNVGMAIRALTEFDRSSYSDDAKDSLVSLFHRKPAHIDKYMLLLGYLELTTVRNDLREIAQQKDYARKDRWAALLALARMGDSFATNDILRRVQKLPVTDDVVYEIFPDLIYTRQQAVLNVLLDALKSDARNCASADAEQDTRIPCGYRIMEQLAPAIQDYPLKLDASGDIQTTDYGVALQTARDWFAKHPDYKILKDRY
;
A
#
# COMPACT_ATOMS: atom_id res chain seq x y z
N MET A 1 14.62 51.74 19.84
CA MET A 1 14.90 50.28 19.71
C MET A 1 14.09 49.40 20.68
N THR A 2 13.23 49.94 21.55
CA THR A 2 12.51 49.18 22.60
C THR A 2 11.12 48.66 22.21
N ARG A 3 10.53 49.12 21.10
CA ARG A 3 9.18 48.66 20.65
C ARG A 3 9.18 47.40 19.77
N VAL A 4 10.33 47.02 19.19
CA VAL A 4 10.44 45.80 18.36
C VAL A 4 10.54 44.54 19.23
N PHE A 5 11.05 44.65 20.46
CA PHE A 5 11.19 43.51 21.37
C PHE A 5 9.86 43.01 21.96
N PHE A 6 8.86 43.87 22.14
CA PHE A 6 7.60 43.49 22.80
C PHE A 6 6.62 42.72 21.88
N VAL A 7 6.72 42.90 20.56
CA VAL A 7 5.89 42.17 19.58
C VAL A 7 6.43 40.76 19.35
N LEU A 8 7.75 40.55 19.48
CA LEU A 8 8.36 39.22 19.34
C LEU A 8 7.94 38.26 20.48
N THR A 9 7.80 38.77 21.71
CA THR A 9 7.42 37.96 22.88
C THR A 9 5.96 37.50 22.86
N LEU A 10 5.05 38.29 22.27
CA LEU A 10 3.61 37.95 22.20
C LEU A 10 3.29 36.90 21.13
N MET A 11 4.08 36.83 20.05
CA MET A 11 3.90 35.78 19.01
C MET A 11 4.42 34.41 19.48
N LEU A 12 5.43 34.37 20.36
CA LEU A 12 5.95 33.12 20.94
C LEU A 12 4.96 32.47 21.94
N THR A 13 4.10 33.25 22.60
CA THR A 13 3.14 32.70 23.56
C THR A 13 1.94 32.01 22.91
N CYS A 14 1.47 32.46 21.74
CA CYS A 14 0.31 31.82 21.09
C CYS A 14 0.63 30.42 20.53
N TRP A 15 1.84 30.20 20.00
CA TRP A 15 2.23 28.90 19.43
C TRP A 15 2.39 27.83 20.52
N SER A 16 2.72 28.25 21.74
CA SER A 16 2.90 27.33 22.88
C SER A 16 1.58 26.77 23.42
N VAL A 17 0.48 27.51 23.31
CA VAL A 17 -0.84 27.09 23.83
C VAL A 17 -1.46 26.00 22.95
N ASP A 18 -1.35 26.12 21.62
CA ASP A 18 -1.90 25.14 20.68
C ASP A 18 -1.17 23.79 20.77
N ALA A 19 0.17 23.78 20.85
CA ALA A 19 0.96 22.56 21.00
C ALA A 19 0.66 21.83 22.34
N GLN A 20 0.44 22.58 23.42
CA GLN A 20 0.07 22.01 24.71
C GLN A 20 -1.34 21.38 24.67
N SER A 21 -2.26 21.99 23.93
CA SER A 21 -3.62 21.45 23.73
C SER A 21 -3.61 20.13 22.96
N LEU A 22 -2.80 20.03 21.89
CA LEU A 22 -2.67 18.82 21.09
C LEU A 22 -2.04 17.67 21.88
N ARG A 23 -0.96 17.94 22.63
CA ARG A 23 -0.35 16.93 23.49
C ARG A 23 -1.37 16.36 24.48
N LYS A 24 -2.16 17.22 25.14
CA LYS A 24 -3.21 16.78 26.06
C LYS A 24 -4.27 15.91 25.35
N ALA A 25 -4.66 16.24 24.12
CA ALA A 25 -5.58 15.43 23.33
C ALA A 25 -4.99 14.06 22.98
N MET A 26 -3.72 14.01 22.58
CA MET A 26 -3.02 12.74 22.31
C MET A 26 -2.86 11.90 23.56
N ASP A 27 -2.45 12.49 24.69
CA ASP A 27 -2.34 11.78 25.98
C ASP A 27 -3.69 11.18 26.38
N GLY A 28 -4.77 11.97 26.33
CA GLY A 28 -6.12 11.49 26.62
C GLY A 28 -6.58 10.38 25.68
N TYR A 29 -6.29 10.48 24.38
CA TYR A 29 -6.58 9.41 23.43
C TYR A 29 -5.83 8.12 23.77
N PHE A 30 -4.52 8.19 23.98
CA PHE A 30 -3.72 6.99 24.24
C PHE A 30 -4.00 6.39 25.63
N ASP A 31 -4.43 7.18 26.62
CA ASP A 31 -4.95 6.66 27.90
C ASP A 31 -6.27 5.88 27.72
N MET A 32 -7.15 6.35 26.83
CA MET A 32 -8.35 5.58 26.45
C MET A 32 -7.99 4.28 25.73
N VAL A 33 -6.97 4.29 24.87
CA VAL A 33 -6.46 3.06 24.22
C VAL A 33 -5.89 2.09 25.27
N ARG A 34 -5.07 2.57 26.22
CA ARG A 34 -4.52 1.77 27.32
C ARG A 34 -5.60 1.10 28.15
N SER A 35 -6.69 1.82 28.42
CA SER A 35 -7.84 1.30 29.18
C SER A 35 -8.84 0.50 28.34
N GLY A 36 -8.57 0.26 27.06
CA GLY A 36 -9.45 -0.52 26.16
C GLY A 36 -10.77 0.17 25.81
N LYS A 37 -10.88 1.48 26.03
CA LYS A 37 -12.13 2.25 25.89
C LYS A 37 -12.30 2.87 24.50
N SER A 38 -11.24 3.01 23.71
CA SER A 38 -11.33 3.54 22.35
C SER A 38 -10.27 2.96 21.44
N THR A 39 -10.65 2.74 20.18
CA THR A 39 -9.75 2.48 19.05
C THR A 39 -9.87 3.55 17.96
N ARG A 40 -10.83 4.47 18.07
CA ARG A 40 -11.10 5.49 17.04
C ARG A 40 -10.22 6.71 17.28
N ILE A 41 -9.43 7.08 16.28
CA ILE A 41 -8.60 8.28 16.32
C ILE A 41 -9.50 9.52 16.33
N PRO A 42 -9.37 10.41 17.32
CA PRO A 42 -10.07 11.68 17.37
C PRO A 42 -9.79 12.56 16.14
N SER A 43 -10.83 13.23 15.62
CA SER A 43 -10.72 14.06 14.42
C SER A 43 -9.84 15.30 14.61
N ASP A 44 -9.65 15.75 15.85
CA ASP A 44 -8.78 16.86 16.21
C ASP A 44 -7.28 16.52 16.11
N ILE A 45 -6.91 15.24 16.20
CA ILE A 45 -5.56 14.72 15.92
C ILE A 45 -5.33 14.61 14.40
N LEU A 46 -6.38 14.29 13.62
CA LEU A 46 -6.28 14.09 12.18
C LEU A 46 -6.27 15.39 11.34
N GLN A 47 -6.21 16.56 11.97
CA GLN A 47 -6.22 17.83 11.26
C GLN A 47 -4.89 18.06 10.52
N ALA A 48 -4.95 18.28 9.21
CA ALA A 48 -3.77 18.47 8.35
C ALA A 48 -2.80 19.56 8.85
N LYS A 49 -3.31 20.65 9.45
CA LYS A 49 -2.48 21.73 10.02
C LYS A 49 -1.62 21.29 11.21
N LYS A 50 -1.94 20.16 11.85
CA LYS A 50 -1.25 19.63 13.03
C LYS A 50 -0.31 18.46 12.71
N THR A 51 -0.23 18.01 11.45
CA THR A 51 0.50 16.81 11.06
C THR A 51 1.95 16.81 11.57
N GLU A 52 2.66 17.94 11.48
CA GLU A 52 4.04 18.02 11.96
C GLU A 52 4.16 17.77 13.47
N GLU A 53 3.34 18.45 14.26
CA GLU A 53 3.34 18.32 15.72
C GLU A 53 2.91 16.90 16.14
N VAL A 54 1.87 16.34 15.52
CA VAL A 54 1.43 14.96 15.78
C VAL A 54 2.57 13.97 15.53
N LEU A 55 3.23 14.06 14.37
CA LEU A 55 4.35 13.18 14.03
C LEU A 55 5.54 13.33 14.99
N ALA A 56 5.77 14.54 15.54
CA ALA A 56 6.80 14.77 16.54
C ALA A 56 6.48 14.14 17.92
N LEU A 57 5.19 13.97 18.25
CA LEU A 57 4.72 13.40 19.51
C LEU A 57 4.60 11.87 19.49
N LEU A 58 4.33 11.28 18.31
CA LEU A 58 4.12 9.84 18.15
C LEU A 58 5.26 8.91 18.63
N PRO A 59 6.56 9.25 18.57
CA PRO A 59 7.62 8.38 19.07
C PRO A 59 7.42 7.91 20.52
N ALA A 60 6.85 8.75 21.39
CA ALA A 60 6.61 8.39 22.78
C ALA A 60 5.58 7.24 22.92
N TYR A 61 4.51 7.27 22.11
CA TYR A 61 3.47 6.24 22.12
C TYR A 61 3.88 5.00 21.31
N ALA A 62 4.72 5.16 20.29
CA ALA A 62 5.33 4.05 19.56
C ALA A 62 6.34 3.26 20.43
N ALA A 63 6.81 3.83 21.54
CA ALA A 63 7.66 3.17 22.53
C ALA A 63 6.88 2.63 23.74
N ASP A 64 5.54 2.68 23.73
CA ASP A 64 4.71 2.23 24.85
C ASP A 64 4.87 0.71 25.10
N THR A 65 4.77 0.31 26.37
CA THR A 65 4.83 -1.10 26.78
C THR A 65 3.70 -1.95 26.18
N MET A 66 2.51 -1.38 25.98
CA MET A 66 1.32 -2.08 25.49
C MET A 66 1.33 -2.17 23.95
N PRO A 67 1.27 -3.38 23.36
CA PRO A 67 1.23 -3.55 21.90
C PRO A 67 0.11 -2.79 21.20
N VAL A 68 -1.08 -2.71 21.83
CA VAL A 68 -2.24 -2.00 21.29
C VAL A 68 -2.00 -0.49 21.16
N VAL A 69 -1.27 0.12 22.10
CA VAL A 69 -0.93 1.55 22.06
C VAL A 69 0.04 1.82 20.91
N ARG A 70 1.08 1.00 20.78
CA ARG A 70 2.03 1.10 19.65
C ARG A 70 1.33 0.91 18.30
N ALA A 71 0.42 -0.06 18.20
CA ALA A 71 -0.38 -0.28 16.99
C ALA A 71 -1.21 0.96 16.61
N GLN A 72 -1.84 1.62 17.59
CA GLN A 72 -2.56 2.88 17.34
C GLN A 72 -1.61 4.02 16.96
N ALA A 73 -0.41 4.10 17.53
CA ALA A 73 0.58 5.09 17.12
C ALA A 73 0.97 4.94 15.64
N TYR A 74 1.16 3.71 15.15
CA TYR A 74 1.37 3.45 13.72
C TYR A 74 0.13 3.78 12.88
N GLY A 75 -1.07 3.52 13.39
CA GLY A 75 -2.33 3.91 12.75
C GLY A 75 -2.48 5.43 12.57
N VAL A 76 -2.15 6.21 13.61
CA VAL A 76 -2.12 7.68 13.53
C VAL A 76 -1.03 8.14 12.54
N ALA A 77 0.19 7.57 12.61
CA ALA A 77 1.27 7.91 11.69
C ALA A 77 0.86 7.70 10.22
N LYS A 78 0.20 6.57 9.92
CA LYS A 78 -0.37 6.29 8.60
C LYS A 78 -1.38 7.38 8.22
N ALA A 79 -2.39 7.62 9.05
CA ALA A 79 -3.50 8.51 8.74
C ALA A 79 -3.03 9.95 8.46
N VAL A 80 -2.23 10.54 9.36
CA VAL A 80 -1.74 11.91 9.16
C VAL A 80 -0.66 11.99 8.08
N GLY A 81 0.06 10.89 7.85
CA GLY A 81 1.08 10.79 6.82
C GLY A 81 0.49 10.77 5.41
N LEU A 82 -0.58 10.01 5.15
CA LEU A 82 -1.23 9.95 3.84
C LEU A 82 -1.86 11.30 3.45
N GLU A 83 -2.39 12.04 4.43
CA GLU A 83 -2.96 13.38 4.24
C GLU A 83 -1.90 14.51 4.22
N ALA A 84 -0.62 14.20 4.43
CA ALA A 84 0.41 15.21 4.54
C ALA A 84 0.74 15.83 3.18
N ALA A 85 0.61 17.15 3.07
CA ALA A 85 0.89 17.89 1.83
C ALA A 85 2.37 17.83 1.41
N SER A 86 3.31 17.83 2.37
CA SER A 86 4.74 17.88 2.07
C SER A 86 5.40 16.49 2.12
N THR A 87 6.30 16.24 1.17
CA THR A 87 7.09 15.01 1.11
C THR A 87 7.90 14.76 2.39
N SER A 88 8.41 15.82 3.02
CA SER A 88 9.15 15.72 4.29
C SER A 88 8.29 15.15 5.42
N LEU A 89 7.03 15.58 5.55
CA LEU A 89 6.11 15.04 6.55
C LEU A 89 5.72 13.59 6.24
N ARG A 90 5.50 13.25 4.96
CA ARG A 90 5.29 11.85 4.55
C ARG A 90 6.49 10.97 4.90
N GLN A 91 7.70 11.46 4.69
CA GLN A 91 8.93 10.77 5.07
C GLN A 91 9.05 10.58 6.59
N LYS A 92 8.65 11.55 7.42
CA LYS A 92 8.59 11.39 8.88
C LYS A 92 7.62 10.26 9.28
N ALA A 93 6.43 10.20 8.67
CA ALA A 93 5.47 9.12 8.89
C ALA A 93 6.02 7.75 8.47
N VAL A 94 6.61 7.66 7.28
CA VAL A 94 7.25 6.43 6.77
C VAL A 94 8.36 5.96 7.70
N ARG A 95 9.21 6.85 8.23
CA ARG A 95 10.25 6.47 9.19
C ARG A 95 9.68 5.86 10.48
N LEU A 96 8.57 6.40 11.00
CA LEU A 96 7.88 5.82 12.16
C LEU A 96 7.32 4.43 11.85
N LEU A 97 6.74 4.23 10.67
CA LEU A 97 6.23 2.92 10.23
C LEU A 97 7.37 1.91 10.01
N VAL A 98 8.50 2.32 9.42
CA VAL A 98 9.70 1.49 9.30
C VAL A 98 10.28 1.13 10.67
N ALA A 99 10.19 2.01 11.67
CA ALA A 99 10.52 1.65 13.05
C ALA A 99 9.53 0.62 13.61
N GLY A 100 8.22 0.76 13.32
CA GLY A 100 7.19 -0.22 13.69
C GLY A 100 7.38 -1.61 13.07
N CYS A 101 8.08 -1.71 11.94
CA CYS A 101 8.53 -2.98 11.39
C CYS A 101 9.54 -3.75 12.29
N ARG A 102 10.08 -3.09 13.33
CA ARG A 102 10.95 -3.70 14.37
C ARG A 102 10.19 -4.01 15.67
N ASP A 103 8.88 -3.85 15.70
CA ASP A 103 8.07 -4.08 16.89
C ASP A 103 8.17 -5.56 17.36
N ALA A 104 8.26 -5.77 18.67
CA ALA A 104 8.29 -7.12 19.24
C ALA A 104 7.00 -7.91 18.97
N HIS A 105 5.87 -7.22 18.78
CA HIS A 105 4.58 -7.84 18.49
C HIS A 105 4.39 -8.03 16.98
N LYS A 106 4.34 -9.29 16.52
CA LYS A 106 4.23 -9.64 15.08
C LYS A 106 3.02 -9.02 14.40
N GLY A 107 1.89 -8.88 15.10
CA GLY A 107 0.71 -8.20 14.56
C GLY A 107 0.97 -6.73 14.22
N ASN A 108 1.78 -6.05 15.03
CA ASN A 108 2.15 -4.66 14.81
C ASN A 108 3.09 -4.53 13.60
N VAL A 109 4.06 -5.45 13.47
CA VAL A 109 4.92 -5.55 12.28
C VAL A 109 4.06 -5.72 11.02
N GLY A 110 3.07 -6.61 11.06
CA GLY A 110 2.14 -6.85 9.96
C GLY A 110 1.27 -5.64 9.60
N MET A 111 0.88 -4.83 10.58
CA MET A 111 0.18 -3.56 10.36
C MET A 111 1.09 -2.49 9.76
N ALA A 112 2.29 -2.32 10.32
CA ALA A 112 3.25 -1.31 9.86
C ALA A 112 3.68 -1.55 8.41
N ILE A 113 4.03 -2.79 8.05
CA ILE A 113 4.43 -3.12 6.68
C ILE A 113 3.27 -2.95 5.68
N ARG A 114 2.02 -3.21 6.09
CA ARG A 114 0.84 -2.95 5.25
C ARG A 114 0.62 -1.44 5.08
N ALA A 115 0.76 -0.64 6.14
CA ALA A 115 0.60 0.80 6.05
C ALA A 115 1.64 1.43 5.10
N LEU A 116 2.86 0.89 5.06
CA LEU A 116 3.90 1.35 4.15
C LEU A 116 3.47 1.24 2.67
N THR A 117 2.76 0.19 2.26
CA THR A 117 2.36 0.00 0.85
C THR A 117 1.38 1.06 0.33
N GLU A 118 0.84 1.92 1.20
CA GLU A 118 -0.10 2.99 0.83
C GLU A 118 0.61 4.32 0.51
N PHE A 119 1.92 4.42 0.78
CA PHE A 119 2.70 5.62 0.48
C PHE A 119 3.37 5.55 -0.89
N ASP A 120 3.35 6.67 -1.61
CA ASP A 120 4.10 6.83 -2.86
C ASP A 120 5.61 6.69 -2.63
N ARG A 121 6.34 6.22 -3.66
CA ARG A 121 7.81 6.03 -3.64
C ARG A 121 8.59 7.26 -3.14
N SER A 122 8.11 8.47 -3.46
CA SER A 122 8.77 9.73 -3.05
C SER A 122 8.75 9.97 -1.53
N SER A 123 7.83 9.30 -0.82
CA SER A 123 7.70 9.34 0.64
C SER A 123 8.77 8.54 1.36
N TYR A 124 9.63 7.82 0.64
CA TYR A 124 10.71 7.01 1.21
C TYR A 124 12.04 7.72 1.07
N SER A 125 12.57 8.25 2.17
CA SER A 125 13.95 8.73 2.22
C SER A 125 14.94 7.57 2.08
N ASP A 126 16.17 7.86 1.67
CA ASP A 126 17.18 6.81 1.47
C ASP A 126 17.49 6.04 2.77
N ASP A 127 17.58 6.72 3.92
CA ASP A 127 17.70 6.05 5.24
C ASP A 127 16.57 5.04 5.53
N ALA A 128 15.36 5.32 5.04
CA ALA A 128 14.21 4.44 5.23
C ALA A 128 14.31 3.21 4.32
N LYS A 129 14.77 3.40 3.07
CA LYS A 129 15.05 2.30 2.13
C LYS A 129 16.16 1.39 2.67
N ASP A 130 17.25 1.96 3.17
CA ASP A 130 18.35 1.19 3.78
C ASP A 130 17.90 0.41 5.01
N SER A 131 17.04 1.04 5.84
CA SER A 131 16.43 0.37 6.98
C SER A 131 15.54 -0.81 6.57
N LEU A 132 14.79 -0.69 5.47
CA LEU A 132 13.96 -1.78 4.92
C LEU A 132 14.82 -2.93 4.36
N VAL A 133 15.92 -2.62 3.68
CA VAL A 133 16.89 -3.64 3.21
C VAL A 133 17.49 -4.40 4.41
N SER A 134 17.96 -3.67 5.43
CA SER A 134 18.49 -4.28 6.65
C SER A 134 17.45 -5.15 7.37
N LEU A 135 16.19 -4.70 7.41
CA LEU A 135 15.09 -5.48 7.97
C LEU A 135 14.87 -6.78 7.21
N PHE A 136 14.85 -6.73 5.88
CA PHE A 136 14.70 -7.91 5.03
C PHE A 136 15.79 -8.96 5.28
N HIS A 137 17.06 -8.54 5.38
CA HIS A 137 18.18 -9.47 5.66
C HIS A 137 18.09 -10.15 7.03
N ARG A 138 17.35 -9.57 7.99
CA ARG A 138 17.09 -10.19 9.30
C ARG A 138 15.98 -11.25 9.26
N LYS A 139 15.38 -11.52 8.09
CA LYS A 139 14.30 -12.49 7.88
C LYS A 139 13.12 -12.25 8.82
N PRO A 140 12.44 -11.09 8.70
CA PRO A 140 11.39 -10.69 9.63
C PRO A 140 10.13 -11.53 9.43
N ALA A 141 9.20 -11.44 10.38
CA ALA A 141 7.84 -11.92 10.14
C ALA A 141 7.23 -11.20 8.91
N HIS A 142 6.41 -11.91 8.13
CA HIS A 142 5.81 -11.39 6.90
C HIS A 142 6.82 -11.03 5.80
N ILE A 143 7.92 -11.79 5.68
CA ILE A 143 8.99 -11.54 4.70
C ILE A 143 8.48 -11.38 3.26
N ASP A 144 7.41 -12.10 2.89
CA ASP A 144 6.69 -11.95 1.63
C ASP A 144 6.30 -10.48 1.34
N LYS A 145 5.73 -9.80 2.33
CA LYS A 145 5.32 -8.38 2.20
C LYS A 145 6.52 -7.44 2.10
N TYR A 146 7.63 -7.75 2.78
CA TYR A 146 8.86 -6.98 2.62
C TYR A 146 9.38 -7.11 1.20
N MET A 147 9.47 -8.32 0.66
CA MET A 147 9.96 -8.53 -0.71
C MET A 147 9.15 -7.73 -1.72
N LEU A 148 7.82 -7.74 -1.61
CA LEU A 148 6.96 -6.92 -2.46
C LEU A 148 7.21 -5.42 -2.24
N LEU A 149 7.31 -4.94 -1.00
CA LEU A 149 7.65 -3.52 -0.77
C LEU A 149 9.01 -3.13 -1.38
N LEU A 150 10.03 -3.99 -1.27
CA LEU A 150 11.34 -3.74 -1.89
C LEU A 150 11.26 -3.73 -3.42
N GLY A 151 10.43 -4.60 -4.01
CA GLY A 151 10.16 -4.63 -5.45
C GLY A 151 9.45 -3.36 -5.93
N TYR A 152 8.42 -2.91 -5.21
CA TYR A 152 7.73 -1.65 -5.47
C TYR A 152 8.68 -0.46 -5.39
N LEU A 153 9.57 -0.40 -4.39
CA LEU A 153 10.56 0.67 -4.24
C LEU A 153 11.76 0.55 -5.20
N GLU A 154 11.80 -0.50 -6.01
CA GLU A 154 12.87 -0.81 -6.96
C GLU A 154 14.27 -0.86 -6.33
N LEU A 155 14.38 -1.43 -5.12
CA LEU A 155 15.66 -1.53 -4.40
C LEU A 155 16.55 -2.62 -5.03
N THR A 156 17.30 -2.23 -6.05
CA THR A 156 18.06 -3.17 -6.88
C THR A 156 19.18 -3.91 -6.15
N THR A 157 19.62 -3.41 -4.99
CA THR A 157 20.66 -4.01 -4.15
C THR A 157 20.29 -5.40 -3.62
N VAL A 158 18.99 -5.71 -3.47
CA VAL A 158 18.52 -7.03 -2.99
C VAL A 158 18.16 -8.00 -4.12
N ARG A 159 18.40 -7.65 -5.39
CA ARG A 159 17.97 -8.50 -6.54
C ARG A 159 18.55 -9.90 -6.49
N ASN A 160 19.81 -10.05 -6.10
CA ASN A 160 20.45 -11.37 -6.01
C ASN A 160 19.83 -12.22 -4.89
N ASP A 161 19.58 -11.62 -3.73
CA ASP A 161 18.91 -12.29 -2.61
C ASP A 161 17.51 -12.77 -3.02
N LEU A 162 16.75 -11.92 -3.72
CA LEU A 162 15.41 -12.27 -4.21
C LEU A 162 15.47 -13.39 -5.27
N ARG A 163 16.47 -13.39 -6.16
CA ARG A 163 16.65 -14.47 -7.14
C ARG A 163 16.98 -15.79 -6.47
N GLU A 164 17.82 -15.77 -5.44
CA GLU A 164 18.12 -16.94 -4.63
C GLU A 164 16.84 -17.51 -4.00
N ILE A 165 16.06 -16.66 -3.32
CA ILE A 165 14.78 -17.04 -2.71
C ILE A 165 13.83 -17.63 -3.76
N ALA A 166 13.66 -16.97 -4.91
CA ALA A 166 12.74 -17.41 -5.96
C ALA A 166 13.05 -18.82 -6.49
N GLN A 167 14.33 -19.21 -6.53
CA GLN A 167 14.79 -20.44 -7.17
C GLN A 167 14.99 -21.61 -6.19
N GLN A 168 15.41 -21.34 -4.96
CA GLN A 168 15.73 -22.39 -3.99
C GLN A 168 14.47 -23.02 -3.40
N LYS A 169 14.40 -24.35 -3.40
CA LYS A 169 13.20 -25.10 -2.95
C LYS A 169 12.99 -25.07 -1.44
N ASP A 170 14.01 -24.72 -0.67
CA ASP A 170 13.96 -24.68 0.80
C ASP A 170 13.13 -23.50 1.32
N TYR A 171 12.86 -22.50 0.48
CA TYR A 171 11.94 -21.41 0.79
C TYR A 171 10.48 -21.80 0.58
N ALA A 172 9.61 -21.28 1.46
CA ALA A 172 8.17 -21.50 1.37
C ALA A 172 7.62 -21.02 0.01
N ARG A 173 6.63 -21.74 -0.55
CA ARG A 173 6.05 -21.42 -1.87
C ARG A 173 5.60 -19.96 -1.98
N LYS A 174 5.01 -19.43 -0.92
CA LYS A 174 4.56 -18.03 -0.82
C LYS A 174 5.73 -17.05 -0.96
N ASP A 175 6.83 -17.32 -0.27
CA ASP A 175 8.02 -16.45 -0.29
C ASP A 175 8.69 -16.47 -1.67
N ARG A 176 8.78 -17.65 -2.30
CA ARG A 176 9.30 -17.78 -3.67
C ARG A 176 8.47 -17.02 -4.68
N TRP A 177 7.14 -17.06 -4.52
CA TRP A 177 6.22 -16.32 -5.37
C TRP A 177 6.37 -14.81 -5.16
N ALA A 178 6.38 -14.33 -3.92
CA ALA A 178 6.59 -12.91 -3.61
C ALA A 178 7.95 -12.39 -4.14
N ALA A 179 9.02 -13.20 -4.07
CA ALA A 179 10.31 -12.86 -4.65
C ALA A 179 10.26 -12.71 -6.18
N LEU A 180 9.57 -13.63 -6.88
CA LEU A 180 9.34 -13.52 -8.33
C LEU A 180 8.56 -12.25 -8.69
N LEU A 181 7.48 -11.95 -7.97
CA LEU A 181 6.69 -10.74 -8.19
C LEU A 181 7.52 -9.48 -7.99
N ALA A 182 8.31 -9.41 -6.92
CA ALA A 182 9.20 -8.29 -6.62
C ALA A 182 10.26 -8.09 -7.72
N LEU A 183 10.88 -9.18 -8.18
CA LEU A 183 11.84 -9.15 -9.30
C LEU A 183 11.19 -8.68 -10.59
N ALA A 184 10.01 -9.21 -10.94
CA ALA A 184 9.27 -8.77 -12.11
C ALA A 184 8.89 -7.29 -12.03
N ARG A 185 8.47 -6.80 -10.85
CA ARG A 185 8.21 -5.38 -10.60
C ARG A 185 9.43 -4.49 -10.92
N MET A 186 10.63 -4.99 -10.62
CA MET A 186 11.91 -4.35 -10.93
C MET A 186 12.39 -4.52 -12.38
N GLY A 187 11.59 -5.14 -13.26
CA GLY A 187 11.94 -5.36 -14.66
C GLY A 187 12.86 -6.56 -14.89
N ASP A 188 12.94 -7.51 -13.94
CA ASP A 188 13.71 -8.73 -14.14
C ASP A 188 13.02 -9.66 -15.15
N SER A 189 13.70 -9.94 -16.25
CA SER A 189 13.17 -10.75 -17.35
C SER A 189 13.03 -12.23 -16.99
N PHE A 190 13.94 -12.78 -16.17
CA PHE A 190 13.84 -14.17 -15.71
C PHE A 190 12.56 -14.37 -14.90
N ALA A 191 12.32 -13.49 -13.92
CA ALA A 191 11.13 -13.57 -13.07
C ALA A 191 9.84 -13.35 -13.88
N THR A 192 9.85 -12.38 -14.79
CA THR A 192 8.72 -12.12 -15.71
C THR A 192 8.37 -13.37 -16.53
N ASN A 193 9.37 -14.01 -17.12
CA ASN A 193 9.17 -15.22 -17.93
C ASN A 193 8.71 -16.42 -17.10
N ASP A 194 9.19 -16.59 -15.87
CA ASP A 194 8.74 -17.66 -14.98
C ASP A 194 7.28 -17.44 -14.55
N ILE A 195 6.89 -16.22 -14.17
CA ILE A 195 5.50 -15.86 -13.88
C ILE A 195 4.61 -16.21 -15.06
N LEU A 196 4.93 -15.72 -16.27
CA LEU A 196 4.16 -15.99 -17.49
C LEU A 196 3.97 -17.49 -17.74
N ARG A 197 5.05 -18.28 -17.63
CA ARG A 197 4.99 -19.74 -17.83
C ARG A 197 4.05 -20.44 -16.86
N ARG A 198 3.94 -19.94 -15.63
CA ARG A 198 3.07 -20.51 -14.59
C ARG A 198 1.61 -20.12 -14.83
N VAL A 199 1.35 -18.84 -15.11
CA VAL A 199 -0.03 -18.33 -15.16
C VAL A 199 -0.75 -18.60 -16.48
N GLN A 200 -0.03 -18.68 -17.61
CA GLN A 200 -0.63 -18.96 -18.91
C GLN A 200 -1.31 -20.34 -18.99
N LYS A 201 -0.99 -21.25 -18.08
CA LYS A 201 -1.57 -22.60 -18.01
C LYS A 201 -2.81 -22.67 -17.13
N LEU A 202 -3.12 -21.61 -16.39
CA LEU A 202 -4.22 -21.60 -15.44
C LEU A 202 -5.53 -21.27 -16.18
N PRO A 203 -6.63 -21.99 -15.88
CA PRO A 203 -7.94 -21.58 -16.36
C PRO A 203 -8.37 -20.28 -15.69
N VAL A 204 -9.05 -19.40 -16.42
CA VAL A 204 -9.61 -18.18 -15.83
C VAL A 204 -10.86 -18.54 -15.03
N THR A 205 -10.72 -18.57 -13.70
CA THR A 205 -11.75 -18.89 -12.70
C THR A 205 -11.75 -17.83 -11.59
N ASP A 206 -12.73 -17.89 -10.67
CA ASP A 206 -12.75 -17.04 -9.47
C ASP A 206 -11.41 -17.06 -8.72
N ASP A 207 -10.89 -18.24 -8.38
CA ASP A 207 -9.64 -18.38 -7.63
C ASP A 207 -8.47 -17.65 -8.32
N VAL A 208 -8.37 -17.76 -9.64
CA VAL A 208 -7.31 -17.08 -10.40
C VAL A 208 -7.51 -15.57 -10.41
N VAL A 209 -8.76 -15.12 -10.56
CA VAL A 209 -9.10 -13.68 -10.56
C VAL A 209 -8.88 -13.05 -9.19
N TYR A 210 -9.16 -13.75 -8.09
CA TYR A 210 -9.02 -13.19 -6.74
C TYR A 210 -7.63 -13.38 -6.14
N GLU A 211 -6.96 -14.50 -6.41
CA GLU A 211 -5.69 -14.83 -5.75
C GLU A 211 -4.45 -14.57 -6.62
N ILE A 212 -4.58 -14.61 -7.95
CA ILE A 212 -3.42 -14.51 -8.86
C ILE A 212 -3.39 -13.18 -9.61
N PHE A 213 -4.52 -12.69 -10.12
CA PHE A 213 -4.53 -11.47 -10.93
C PHE A 213 -4.08 -10.21 -10.20
N PRO A 214 -4.41 -9.99 -8.90
CA PRO A 214 -3.87 -8.87 -8.14
C PRO A 214 -2.34 -8.90 -8.08
N ASP A 215 -1.73 -10.08 -7.93
CA ASP A 215 -0.28 -10.26 -7.93
C ASP A 215 0.34 -9.92 -9.30
N LEU A 216 -0.33 -10.30 -10.38
CA LEU A 216 0.10 -9.94 -11.74
C LEU A 216 0.03 -8.44 -11.98
N ILE A 217 -1.02 -7.78 -11.49
CA ILE A 217 -1.19 -6.32 -11.56
C ILE A 217 -0.09 -5.61 -10.79
N TYR A 218 0.24 -6.10 -9.60
CA TYR A 218 1.32 -5.56 -8.78
C TYR A 218 2.64 -5.47 -9.56
N THR A 219 2.94 -6.39 -10.49
CA THR A 219 4.20 -6.36 -11.28
C THR A 219 4.37 -5.12 -12.16
N ARG A 220 3.26 -4.49 -12.58
CA ARG A 220 3.24 -3.38 -13.56
C ARG A 220 4.06 -3.66 -14.83
N GLN A 221 4.18 -4.93 -15.23
CA GLN A 221 4.86 -5.35 -16.45
C GLN A 221 3.82 -5.58 -17.55
N GLN A 222 3.94 -4.87 -18.67
CA GLN A 222 2.99 -4.96 -19.78
C GLN A 222 2.80 -6.39 -20.28
N ALA A 223 3.90 -7.15 -20.41
CA ALA A 223 3.85 -8.55 -20.81
C ALA A 223 2.99 -9.41 -19.86
N VAL A 224 3.05 -9.14 -18.55
CA VAL A 224 2.25 -9.83 -17.53
C VAL A 224 0.80 -9.36 -17.55
N LEU A 225 0.57 -8.06 -17.68
CA LEU A 225 -0.79 -7.50 -17.78
C LEU A 225 -1.53 -7.97 -19.03
N ASN A 226 -0.83 -8.26 -20.13
CA ASN A 226 -1.46 -8.80 -21.34
C ASN A 226 -2.16 -10.14 -21.09
N VAL A 227 -1.74 -10.93 -20.09
CA VAL A 227 -2.48 -12.14 -19.67
C VAL A 227 -3.88 -11.78 -19.17
N LEU A 228 -4.01 -10.69 -18.41
CA LEU A 228 -5.29 -10.21 -17.94
C LEU A 228 -6.12 -9.63 -19.09
N LEU A 229 -5.49 -8.94 -20.05
CA LEU A 229 -6.19 -8.41 -21.22
C LEU A 229 -6.74 -9.51 -22.13
N ASP A 230 -6.05 -10.63 -22.25
CA ASP A 230 -6.56 -11.77 -22.98
C ASP A 230 -7.72 -12.44 -22.24
N ALA A 231 -7.64 -12.54 -20.90
CA ALA A 231 -8.75 -12.98 -20.06
C ALA A 231 -9.96 -12.02 -20.10
N LEU A 232 -9.72 -10.71 -20.18
CA LEU A 232 -10.75 -9.65 -20.25
C LEU A 232 -11.63 -9.80 -21.50
N LYS A 233 -11.07 -10.29 -22.62
CA LYS A 233 -11.79 -10.50 -23.88
C LYS A 233 -12.73 -11.70 -23.85
N SER A 234 -12.63 -12.58 -22.85
CA SER A 234 -13.47 -13.77 -22.74
C SER A 234 -14.86 -13.45 -22.20
N ASP A 235 -15.89 -14.02 -22.82
CA ASP A 235 -17.27 -14.00 -22.32
C ASP A 235 -17.63 -15.25 -21.48
N ALA A 236 -16.65 -16.11 -21.22
CA ALA A 236 -16.86 -17.31 -20.41
C ALA A 236 -17.31 -16.95 -18.98
N ARG A 237 -18.42 -17.54 -18.56
CA ARG A 237 -19.04 -17.30 -17.25
C ARG A 237 -18.46 -18.24 -16.20
N ASN A 238 -17.21 -18.00 -15.83
CA ASN A 238 -16.47 -18.83 -14.87
C ASN A 238 -16.33 -18.20 -13.48
N CYS A 239 -16.86 -16.99 -13.29
CA CYS A 239 -16.77 -16.26 -12.04
C CYS A 239 -18.12 -16.14 -11.34
N ALA A 240 -18.13 -16.03 -10.02
CA ALA A 240 -19.33 -15.88 -9.21
C ALA A 240 -19.79 -14.40 -9.17
N SER A 241 -21.11 -14.20 -9.14
CA SER A 241 -21.71 -12.89 -8.88
C SER A 241 -21.27 -12.35 -7.51
N ALA A 242 -21.25 -11.03 -7.37
CA ALA A 242 -21.07 -10.37 -6.07
C ALA A 242 -22.28 -10.57 -5.14
N ASP A 243 -23.45 -10.86 -5.73
CA ASP A 243 -24.69 -11.07 -5.01
C ASP A 243 -24.70 -12.46 -4.36
N ALA A 244 -24.55 -12.49 -3.03
CA ALA A 244 -24.53 -13.73 -2.27
C ALA A 244 -25.88 -14.46 -2.26
N GLU A 245 -26.98 -13.79 -2.64
CA GLU A 245 -28.30 -14.40 -2.76
C GLU A 245 -28.52 -15.05 -4.13
N GLN A 246 -27.64 -14.77 -5.11
CA GLN A 246 -27.74 -15.29 -6.47
C GLN A 246 -26.46 -16.04 -6.86
N ASP A 247 -26.52 -17.37 -6.84
CA ASP A 247 -25.47 -18.24 -7.37
C ASP A 247 -25.48 -18.24 -8.92
N THR A 248 -25.24 -17.07 -9.49
CA THR A 248 -25.18 -16.85 -10.93
C THR A 248 -23.74 -16.68 -11.37
N ARG A 249 -23.39 -17.38 -12.45
CA ARG A 249 -22.08 -17.24 -13.07
C ARG A 249 -22.06 -16.03 -14.00
N ILE A 250 -21.01 -15.22 -13.87
CA ILE A 250 -20.76 -14.01 -14.64
C ILE A 250 -19.44 -14.11 -15.42
N PRO A 251 -19.26 -13.34 -16.50
CA PRO A 251 -17.96 -13.17 -17.13
C PRO A 251 -16.93 -12.65 -16.14
N CYS A 252 -15.78 -13.34 -16.05
CA CYS A 252 -14.66 -12.89 -15.22
C CYS A 252 -14.12 -11.52 -15.65
N GLY A 253 -14.39 -11.11 -16.90
CA GLY A 253 -14.07 -9.79 -17.44
C GLY A 253 -14.54 -8.63 -16.56
N TYR A 254 -15.68 -8.75 -15.87
CA TYR A 254 -16.17 -7.69 -14.98
C TYR A 254 -15.19 -7.41 -13.82
N ARG A 255 -14.64 -8.45 -13.20
CA ARG A 255 -13.65 -8.31 -12.12
C ARG A 255 -12.31 -7.83 -12.63
N ILE A 256 -11.86 -8.37 -13.77
CA ILE A 256 -10.59 -7.98 -14.39
C ILE A 256 -10.61 -6.49 -14.73
N MET A 257 -11.73 -6.00 -15.27
CA MET A 257 -11.94 -4.59 -15.60
C MET A 257 -11.79 -3.67 -14.39
N GLU A 258 -12.33 -4.05 -13.23
CA GLU A 258 -12.19 -3.28 -11.98
C GLU A 258 -10.73 -3.27 -11.50
N GLN A 259 -10.10 -4.44 -11.46
CA GLN A 259 -8.73 -4.59 -10.96
C GLN A 259 -7.69 -3.85 -11.82
N LEU A 260 -7.91 -3.75 -13.14
CA LEU A 260 -7.04 -3.01 -14.05
C LEU A 260 -7.14 -1.49 -13.89
N ALA A 261 -8.29 -0.96 -13.46
CA ALA A 261 -8.53 0.48 -13.43
C ALA A 261 -7.49 1.29 -12.64
N PRO A 262 -7.06 0.90 -11.42
CA PRO A 262 -6.02 1.65 -10.69
C PRO A 262 -4.60 1.50 -11.28
N ALA A 263 -4.41 0.61 -12.26
CA ALA A 263 -3.11 0.26 -12.83
C ALA A 263 -2.76 0.99 -14.12
N ILE A 264 -3.77 1.47 -14.84
CA ILE A 264 -3.63 1.94 -16.21
C ILE A 264 -3.87 3.45 -16.25
N GLN A 265 -2.96 4.17 -16.90
CA GLN A 265 -3.11 5.60 -17.10
C GLN A 265 -4.22 5.86 -18.12
N ASP A 266 -5.03 6.90 -17.86
CA ASP A 266 -6.13 7.33 -18.74
C ASP A 266 -7.18 6.22 -19.02
N TYR A 267 -7.41 5.35 -18.02
CA TYR A 267 -8.38 4.27 -18.09
C TYR A 267 -9.79 4.80 -18.46
N PRO A 268 -10.55 4.12 -19.34
CA PRO A 268 -11.76 4.68 -19.95
C PRO A 268 -12.97 4.77 -19.01
N LEU A 269 -12.91 4.11 -17.85
CA LEU A 269 -14.03 4.03 -16.91
C LEU A 269 -13.71 4.87 -15.68
N LYS A 270 -14.72 5.59 -15.20
CA LYS A 270 -14.62 6.39 -13.98
C LYS A 270 -14.73 5.50 -12.75
N LEU A 271 -13.94 5.81 -11.74
CA LEU A 271 -14.02 5.19 -10.43
C LEU A 271 -14.74 6.12 -9.45
N ASP A 272 -15.47 5.54 -8.52
CA ASP A 272 -16.05 6.27 -7.40
C ASP A 272 -15.04 6.46 -6.25
N ALA A 273 -15.52 6.91 -5.09
CA ALA A 273 -14.67 7.16 -3.92
C ALA A 273 -14.16 5.88 -3.24
N SER A 274 -14.82 4.72 -3.41
CA SER A 274 -14.30 3.42 -2.94
C SER A 274 -13.31 2.82 -3.93
N GLY A 275 -13.24 3.34 -5.15
CA GLY A 275 -12.37 2.84 -6.21
C GLY A 275 -13.07 1.83 -7.13
N ASP A 276 -14.40 1.71 -7.01
CA ASP A 276 -15.21 0.82 -7.83
C ASP A 276 -15.64 1.53 -9.11
N ILE A 277 -15.94 0.75 -10.17
CA ILE A 277 -16.36 1.33 -11.44
C ILE A 277 -17.75 1.94 -11.30
N GLN A 278 -17.85 3.24 -11.58
CA GLN A 278 -19.12 3.95 -11.55
C GLN A 278 -19.96 3.59 -12.78
N THR A 279 -20.71 2.49 -12.71
CA THR A 279 -21.62 2.05 -13.77
C THR A 279 -22.87 1.35 -13.22
N THR A 280 -23.98 1.47 -13.93
CA THR A 280 -25.19 0.67 -13.73
C THR A 280 -25.30 -0.47 -14.74
N ASP A 281 -24.47 -0.47 -15.78
CA ASP A 281 -24.45 -1.47 -16.85
C ASP A 281 -23.01 -1.99 -17.03
N TYR A 282 -22.75 -3.15 -16.41
CA TYR A 282 -21.44 -3.80 -16.48
C TYR A 282 -21.13 -4.35 -17.87
N GLY A 283 -22.14 -4.70 -18.67
CA GLY A 283 -21.95 -5.18 -20.04
C GLY A 283 -21.38 -4.07 -20.93
N VAL A 284 -21.99 -2.88 -20.87
CA VAL A 284 -21.51 -1.70 -21.60
C VAL A 284 -20.14 -1.24 -21.09
N ALA A 285 -19.92 -1.28 -19.77
CA ALA A 285 -18.63 -0.92 -19.19
C ALA A 285 -17.51 -1.87 -19.66
N LEU A 286 -17.77 -3.19 -19.67
CA LEU A 286 -16.81 -4.19 -20.14
C LEU A 286 -16.49 -4.02 -21.62
N GLN A 287 -17.50 -3.79 -22.45
CA GLN A 287 -17.28 -3.53 -23.87
C GLN A 287 -16.46 -2.25 -24.09
N THR A 288 -16.76 -1.19 -23.32
CA THR A 288 -16.00 0.07 -23.35
C THR A 288 -14.52 -0.16 -23.04
N ALA A 289 -14.22 -0.94 -21.99
CA ALA A 289 -12.84 -1.27 -21.63
C ALA A 289 -12.14 -2.08 -22.73
N ARG A 290 -12.80 -3.11 -23.30
CA ARG A 290 -12.26 -3.93 -24.39
C ARG A 290 -11.94 -3.10 -25.62
N ASP A 291 -12.86 -2.24 -26.05
CA ASP A 291 -12.69 -1.38 -27.23
C ASP A 291 -11.55 -0.37 -27.03
N TRP A 292 -11.41 0.15 -25.81
CA TRP A 292 -10.33 1.07 -25.49
C TRP A 292 -8.96 0.38 -25.57
N PHE A 293 -8.79 -0.81 -24.99
CA PHE A 293 -7.53 -1.56 -25.08
C PHE A 293 -7.20 -1.99 -26.50
N ALA A 294 -8.21 -2.28 -27.33
CA ALA A 294 -7.99 -2.56 -28.75
C ALA A 294 -7.44 -1.34 -29.52
N LYS A 295 -7.85 -0.13 -29.13
CA LYS A 295 -7.40 1.14 -29.73
C LYS A 295 -6.07 1.66 -29.17
N HIS A 296 -5.68 1.22 -27.97
CA HIS A 296 -4.47 1.66 -27.26
C HIS A 296 -3.58 0.46 -26.89
N PRO A 297 -2.99 -0.25 -27.86
CA PRO A 297 -2.09 -1.37 -27.58
C PRO A 297 -0.83 -0.95 -26.80
N ASP A 298 -0.49 0.34 -26.84
CA ASP A 298 0.62 1.01 -26.17
C ASP A 298 0.20 1.75 -24.88
N TYR A 299 -0.90 1.32 -24.26
CA TYR A 299 -1.39 1.87 -23.00
C TYR A 299 -0.27 2.03 -21.94
N LYS A 300 -0.35 3.11 -21.18
CA LYS A 300 0.65 3.40 -20.14
C LYS A 300 0.23 2.81 -18.81
N ILE A 301 1.20 2.26 -18.08
CA ILE A 301 1.00 1.63 -16.77
C ILE A 301 1.48 2.60 -15.70
N LEU A 302 0.64 2.85 -14.69
CA LEU A 302 0.98 3.63 -13.51
C LEU A 302 1.98 2.83 -12.66
N LYS A 303 3.17 3.39 -12.45
CA LYS A 303 4.27 2.71 -11.72
C LYS A 303 4.50 3.28 -10.32
N ASP A 304 3.96 4.44 -10.03
CA ASP A 304 4.10 5.19 -8.78
C ASP A 304 3.27 4.62 -7.63
N ARG A 305 2.29 3.76 -7.92
CA ARG A 305 1.47 3.07 -6.91
C ARG A 305 1.93 1.64 -6.66
N TYR A 306 1.75 1.17 -5.43
CA TYR A 306 2.04 -0.21 -5.05
C TYR A 306 1.26 -1.18 -5.93
#